data_AF-A0A447N6J2-F1
#
_entry.id   AF-A0A447N6J2-F1
#
_cell.length_a   1.000
_cell.length_b   1.000
_cell.length_c   1.000
_cell.angle_alpha   90.00
_cell.angle_beta   90.00
_cell.angle_gamma   90.00
#
_symmetry.space_group_name_H-M   'P 1'
#
loop_
_entity.id
_entity.type
_entity.pdbx_description
1 polymer ?
#
loop_
_entity_poly.entity_id
_entity_poly.type
_entity_poly.pdbx_seq_one_letter_code
_entity_poly.pdbx_strand_id
1 'polypeptide(L)'
;MLATATGEPQPEQAAILSRLREMPPGVATVIAPRGRGKSALAGQFISRMAGTAIVTAPAKTATDILAAFAGERFCFMAPDALLASGARADWLVVDEAAAIPAPLLLQLVSRFPRILLTTTVQGYEGTGRGFFT
;
A
#
# COMPACT_ATOMS: atom_id res chain seq x y z
N MET A 1 -23.91 11.54 -12.01
CA MET A 1 -23.00 12.70 -12.02
C MET A 1 -21.63 12.20 -11.59
N LEU A 2 -20.75 11.89 -12.55
CA LEU A 2 -19.42 11.35 -12.28
C LEU A 2 -18.52 12.50 -11.82
N ALA A 3 -18.22 12.56 -10.52
CA ALA A 3 -17.21 13.48 -10.01
C ALA A 3 -15.86 13.07 -10.62
N THR A 4 -15.30 13.89 -11.49
CA THR A 4 -13.90 13.86 -11.87
C THR A 4 -13.08 14.01 -10.59
N ALA A 5 -12.45 12.93 -10.13
CA ALA A 5 -11.60 12.97 -8.94
C ALA A 5 -10.45 13.95 -9.18
N THR A 6 -10.49 15.10 -8.51
CA THR A 6 -9.58 16.25 -8.68
C THR A 6 -8.14 15.98 -8.24
N GLY A 7 -7.72 14.73 -8.05
CA GLY A 7 -6.40 14.37 -7.53
C GLY A 7 -6.19 14.67 -6.03
N GLU A 8 -6.99 15.58 -5.48
CA GLU A 8 -6.96 16.00 -4.08
C GLU A 8 -7.55 14.94 -3.14
N PRO A 9 -6.93 14.71 -1.96
CA PRO A 9 -7.44 13.77 -0.97
C PRO A 9 -8.75 14.26 -0.37
N GLN A 10 -9.69 13.35 -0.17
CA GLN A 10 -10.86 13.60 0.67
C GLN A 10 -10.42 13.89 2.11
N PRO A 11 -11.22 14.59 2.95
CA PRO A 11 -10.81 14.97 4.31
C PRO A 11 -10.32 13.80 5.17
N GLU A 12 -10.98 12.64 5.07
CA GLU A 12 -10.56 11.41 5.76
C GLU A 12 -9.20 10.91 5.27
N GLN A 13 -8.97 10.93 3.94
CA GLN A 13 -7.69 10.57 3.35
C GLN A 13 -6.60 11.54 3.79
N ALA A 14 -6.87 12.84 3.84
CA ALA A 14 -5.91 13.86 4.29
C ALA A 14 -5.44 13.60 5.73
N ALA A 15 -6.35 13.22 6.64
CA ALA A 15 -5.99 12.86 8.00
C ALA A 15 -5.07 11.63 8.07
N ILE A 16 -5.34 10.61 7.25
CA ILE A 16 -4.48 9.42 7.16
C ILE A 16 -3.11 9.78 6.59
N LEU A 17 -3.05 10.59 5.53
CA LEU A 17 -1.79 11.04 4.92
C LEU A 17 -0.91 11.80 5.92
N SER A 18 -1.50 12.67 6.74
CA SER A 18 -0.77 13.39 7.79
C SER A 18 -0.17 12.43 8.82
N ARG A 19 -0.94 11.43 9.28
CA ARG A 19 -0.43 10.41 10.22
C ARG A 19 0.71 9.58 9.63
N LEU A 20 0.61 9.20 8.35
CA LEU A 20 1.66 8.43 7.68
C LEU A 20 2.96 9.23 7.55
N ARG A 21 2.88 10.54 7.30
CA ARG A 21 4.07 11.41 7.18
C ARG A 21 4.89 11.50 8.47
N GLU A 22 4.22 11.44 9.62
CA GLU A 22 4.85 11.58 10.94
C GLU A 22 5.16 10.23 11.59
N MET A 23 4.86 9.12 10.91
CA MET A 23 4.97 7.79 11.49
C MET A 23 6.43 7.43 11.83
N PRO A 24 6.72 6.95 13.05
CA PRO A 24 8.01 6.32 13.36
C PRO A 24 8.15 5.00 12.58
N PRO A 25 9.34 4.34 12.62
CA PRO A 25 9.50 2.99 12.08
C PRO A 25 8.39 2.04 12.58
N GLY A 26 7.78 1.28 11.67
CA GLY A 26 6.64 0.42 11.98
C GLY A 26 5.76 0.09 10.78
N VAL A 27 4.61 -0.53 11.06
CA VAL A 27 3.65 -0.98 10.04
C VAL A 27 2.33 -0.24 10.21
N ALA A 28 1.85 0.41 9.15
CA ALA A 28 0.49 0.91 9.03
C ALA A 28 -0.30 0.02 8.08
N THR A 29 -1.56 -0.25 8.42
CA THR A 29 -2.47 -1.02 7.56
C THR A 29 -3.72 -0.22 7.25
N VAL A 30 -4.08 -0.13 5.97
CA VAL A 30 -5.32 0.45 5.47
C VAL A 30 -6.18 -0.66 4.91
N ILE A 31 -7.29 -0.93 5.60
CA ILE A 31 -8.26 -1.96 5.25
C ILE A 31 -9.56 -1.28 4.85
N ALA A 32 -10.07 -1.58 3.66
CA ALA A 32 -11.35 -1.05 3.20
C ALA A 32 -11.94 -1.92 2.08
N PRO A 33 -13.26 -1.89 1.84
CA PRO A 33 -13.87 -2.53 0.66
C PRO A 33 -13.25 -2.10 -0.68
N ARG A 34 -13.54 -2.86 -1.74
CA ARG A 34 -13.16 -2.49 -3.12
C ARG A 34 -13.77 -1.13 -3.49
N GLY A 35 -13.05 -0.35 -4.30
CA GLY A 35 -13.48 0.97 -4.77
C GLY A 35 -13.42 2.11 -3.74
N ARG A 36 -12.91 1.89 -2.52
CA ARG A 36 -12.80 2.92 -1.46
C ARG A 36 -11.51 3.76 -1.49
N GLY A 37 -10.77 3.74 -2.60
CA GLY A 37 -9.63 4.66 -2.80
C GLY A 37 -8.33 4.32 -2.05
N LYS A 38 -8.11 3.06 -1.63
CA LYS A 38 -6.87 2.65 -0.95
C LYS A 38 -5.61 2.84 -1.79
N SER A 39 -5.61 2.34 -3.03
CA SER A 39 -4.46 2.50 -3.95
C SER A 39 -4.23 3.96 -4.32
N ALA A 40 -5.31 4.76 -4.42
CA ALA A 40 -5.20 6.21 -4.61
C ALA A 40 -4.56 6.90 -3.40
N LEU A 41 -4.99 6.57 -2.18
CA LEU A 41 -4.37 7.05 -0.94
C LEU A 41 -2.87 6.69 -0.87
N ALA A 42 -2.51 5.45 -1.21
CA ALA A 42 -1.12 5.00 -1.23
C ALA A 42 -0.29 5.77 -2.28
N GLY A 43 -0.83 6.00 -3.48
CA GLY A 43 -0.15 6.82 -4.49
C GLY A 43 -0.02 8.28 -4.08
N GLN A 44 -1.07 8.85 -3.49
CA GLN A 44 -1.08 10.21 -2.93
C GLN A 44 -0.07 10.39 -1.79
N PHE A 45 0.14 9.34 -1.00
CA PHE A 45 1.18 9.30 0.03
C PHE A 45 2.57 9.35 -0.59
N ILE A 46 2.85 8.48 -1.57
CA ILE A 46 4.15 8.43 -2.26
C ILE A 46 4.48 9.75 -2.96
N SER A 47 3.50 10.40 -3.60
CA SER A 47 3.76 11.67 -4.28
C SER A 47 4.15 12.79 -3.30
N ARG A 48 3.65 12.76 -2.06
CA ARG A 48 3.80 13.84 -1.07
C ARG A 48 4.82 13.57 0.04
N MET A 49 5.25 12.32 0.25
CA MET A 49 6.19 11.97 1.32
C MET A 49 7.59 12.55 1.09
N ALA A 50 8.39 12.68 2.15
CA ALA A 50 9.82 12.87 2.03
C ALA A 50 10.52 11.50 1.90
N GLY A 51 11.57 11.41 1.10
CA GLY A 51 12.36 10.17 0.92
C GLY A 51 11.86 9.27 -0.21
N THR A 52 12.17 7.98 -0.09
CA THR A 52 12.01 6.97 -1.13
C THR A 52 10.99 5.90 -0.75
N ALA A 53 10.26 5.40 -1.73
CA ALA A 53 9.32 4.29 -1.57
C ALA A 53 9.52 3.24 -2.64
N ILE A 54 9.36 1.98 -2.25
CA ILE A 54 9.19 0.86 -3.19
C ILE A 54 7.77 0.34 -3.03
N VAL A 55 7.10 0.13 -4.16
CA VAL A 55 5.78 -0.49 -4.25
C VAL A 55 5.94 -1.95 -4.62
N THR A 56 5.20 -2.82 -3.95
CA THR A 56 5.04 -4.22 -4.33
C THR A 56 3.57 -4.61 -4.26
N ALA A 57 3.18 -5.61 -5.04
CA ALA A 57 1.82 -6.12 -5.13
C ALA A 57 1.84 -7.52 -5.78
N PRO A 58 0.75 -8.31 -5.69
CA PRO A 58 0.67 -9.62 -6.34
C PRO A 58 0.92 -9.58 -7.85
N ALA A 59 0.53 -8.49 -8.51
CA ALA A 59 0.77 -8.24 -9.92
C ALA A 59 0.98 -6.73 -10.18
N LYS A 60 1.85 -6.39 -11.14
CA LYS A 60 2.09 -4.98 -11.51
C LYS A 60 0.81 -4.28 -11.99
N THR A 61 -0.04 -4.98 -12.73
CA THR A 61 -1.32 -4.44 -13.24
C THR A 61 -2.30 -4.05 -12.13
N ALA A 62 -2.19 -4.63 -10.92
CA ALA A 62 -3.02 -4.21 -9.79
C ALA A 62 -2.61 -2.83 -9.24
N THR A 63 -1.49 -2.26 -9.69
CA THR A 63 -0.95 -0.99 -9.18
C THR A 63 -1.23 0.21 -10.09
N ASP A 64 -2.02 0.07 -11.17
CA ASP A 64 -2.25 1.14 -12.14
C ASP A 64 -2.81 2.42 -11.50
N ILE A 65 -3.77 2.28 -10.58
CA ILE A 65 -4.30 3.42 -9.81
C ILE A 65 -3.20 4.03 -8.94
N LEU A 66 -2.46 3.21 -8.19
CA LEU A 66 -1.40 3.68 -7.31
C LEU A 66 -0.34 4.44 -8.11
N ALA A 67 0.10 3.88 -9.24
CA ALA A 67 1.06 4.49 -10.15
C ALA A 67 0.58 5.84 -10.67
N ALA A 68 -0.69 5.95 -11.08
CA ALA A 68 -1.27 7.19 -11.56
C ALA A 68 -1.21 8.32 -10.51
N PHE A 69 -1.44 8.01 -9.23
CA PHE A 69 -1.40 9.00 -8.14
C PHE A 69 0.01 9.26 -7.57
N ALA A 70 0.93 8.29 -7.70
CA ALA A 70 2.33 8.41 -7.29
C ALA A 70 3.17 9.17 -8.32
N GLY A 71 2.79 9.14 -9.60
CA GLY A 71 3.49 9.81 -10.69
C GLY A 71 4.92 9.28 -10.86
N GLU A 72 5.87 10.19 -11.11
CA GLU A 72 7.29 9.86 -11.34
C GLU A 72 7.97 9.18 -10.15
N ARG A 73 7.37 9.24 -8.96
CA ARG A 73 7.89 8.61 -7.73
C ARG A 73 7.47 7.15 -7.59
N PHE A 74 6.67 6.64 -8.53
CA PHE A 74 6.27 5.25 -8.55
C PHE A 74 7.46 4.32 -8.91
N CYS A 75 7.85 3.47 -7.97
CA CYS A 75 8.90 2.47 -8.16
C CYS A 75 8.35 1.09 -7.80
N PHE A 76 8.06 0.24 -8.79
CA PHE A 76 7.50 -1.09 -8.56
C PHE A 76 8.56 -2.19 -8.60
N MET A 77 8.45 -3.14 -7.66
CA MET A 77 9.15 -4.42 -7.73
C MET A 77 8.23 -5.56 -7.28
N ALA A 78 8.21 -6.65 -8.04
CA ALA A 78 7.43 -7.85 -7.68
C ALA A 78 7.95 -8.44 -6.34
N PRO A 79 7.11 -9.10 -5.53
CA PRO A 79 7.48 -9.55 -4.18
C PRO A 79 8.75 -10.40 -4.13
N ASP A 80 8.84 -11.43 -4.98
CA ASP A 80 10.00 -12.33 -5.00
C ASP A 80 11.28 -11.62 -5.47
N ALA A 81 11.15 -10.76 -6.50
CA ALA A 81 12.27 -9.96 -7.00
C ALA A 81 12.76 -8.96 -5.94
N LEU A 82 11.83 -8.36 -5.18
CA LEU A 82 12.16 -7.45 -4.09
C LEU A 82 12.93 -8.17 -3.00
N LEU A 83 12.45 -9.34 -2.58
CA LEU A 83 13.11 -10.15 -1.56
C LEU A 83 14.52 -10.57 -2.00
N ALA A 84 14.69 -10.99 -3.26
CA ALA A 84 15.99 -11.38 -3.82
C ALA A 84 16.95 -10.21 -4.09
N SER A 85 16.44 -8.98 -4.15
CA SER A 85 17.24 -7.77 -4.41
C SER A 85 17.98 -7.26 -3.17
N GLY A 86 18.93 -6.34 -3.35
CA GLY A 86 19.50 -5.49 -2.28
C GLY A 86 18.83 -4.12 -2.12
N ALA A 87 17.68 -3.88 -2.78
CA ALA A 87 17.01 -2.58 -2.78
C ALA A 87 16.65 -2.09 -1.37
N ARG A 88 16.80 -0.78 -1.14
CA ARG A 88 16.46 -0.11 0.12
C ARG A 88 15.55 1.08 -0.19
N ALA A 89 14.64 1.37 0.73
CA ALA A 89 13.79 2.54 0.68
C ALA A 89 13.36 2.93 2.10
N ASP A 90 12.94 4.18 2.27
CA ASP A 90 12.39 4.66 3.54
C ASP A 90 11.01 4.06 3.82
N TRP A 91 10.30 3.64 2.77
CA TRP A 91 8.99 3.00 2.82
C TRP A 91 8.88 1.80 1.89
N LEU A 92 8.26 0.74 2.40
CA LEU A 92 7.65 -0.29 1.58
C LEU A 92 6.14 -0.05 1.52
N VAL A 93 5.57 -0.01 0.33
CA VAL A 93 4.12 0.04 0.12
C VAL A 93 3.69 -1.27 -0.53
N VAL A 94 2.84 -2.02 0.17
CA VAL A 94 2.33 -3.32 -0.30
C VAL A 94 0.85 -3.16 -0.66
N ASP A 95 0.53 -3.20 -1.96
CA ASP A 95 -0.86 -3.18 -2.41
C ASP A 95 -1.46 -4.58 -2.50
N GLU A 96 -2.71 -4.72 -2.06
CA GLU A 96 -3.41 -5.99 -1.86
C GLU A 96 -2.58 -7.03 -1.06
N ALA A 97 -2.06 -6.62 0.10
CA ALA A 97 -1.16 -7.44 0.92
C ALA A 97 -1.72 -8.82 1.29
N ALA A 98 -3.04 -8.96 1.47
CA ALA A 98 -3.69 -10.24 1.78
C ALA A 98 -3.60 -11.27 0.64
N ALA A 99 -3.27 -10.85 -0.58
CA ALA A 99 -3.05 -11.73 -1.72
C ALA A 99 -1.57 -12.14 -1.88
N ILE A 100 -0.67 -11.68 -1.01
CA ILE A 100 0.72 -12.14 -0.93
C ILE A 100 0.82 -13.24 0.13
N PRO A 101 1.53 -14.36 -0.12
CA PRO A 101 1.74 -15.39 0.88
C PRO A 101 2.33 -14.83 2.19
N ALA A 102 1.72 -15.17 3.33
CA ALA A 102 2.11 -14.62 4.63
C ALA A 102 3.61 -14.77 4.97
N PRO A 103 4.29 -15.91 4.69
CA PRO A 103 5.73 -16.03 4.93
C PRO A 103 6.55 -15.01 4.14
N LEU A 104 6.19 -14.76 2.87
CA LEU A 104 6.85 -13.80 2.01
C LEU A 104 6.60 -12.36 2.50
N LEU A 105 5.36 -12.07 2.89
CA LEU A 105 5.00 -10.75 3.43
C LEU A 105 5.77 -10.43 4.71
N LEU A 106 5.91 -11.39 5.64
CA LEU A 106 6.68 -11.21 6.87
C LEU A 106 8.16 -10.91 6.59
N GLN A 107 8.77 -11.61 5.64
CA GLN A 107 10.16 -11.35 5.25
C GLN A 107 10.32 -9.93 4.67
N LEU A 108 9.41 -9.51 3.80
CA LEU A 108 9.42 -8.15 3.25
C LEU A 108 9.22 -7.09 4.34
N VAL A 109 8.25 -7.28 5.24
CA VAL A 109 7.97 -6.33 6.35
C VAL A 109 9.19 -6.16 7.26
N SER A 110 9.94 -7.23 7.53
CA SER A 110 11.12 -7.16 8.40
C SER A 110 12.30 -6.35 7.84
N ARG A 111 12.28 -6.06 6.53
CA ARG A 111 13.42 -5.47 5.80
C ARG A 111 13.38 -3.95 5.69
N PHE A 112 12.21 -3.33 5.86
CA PHE A 112 12.03 -1.90 5.65
C PHE A 112 11.70 -1.20 6.98
N PRO A 113 12.14 0.06 7.17
CA PRO A 113 11.89 0.76 8.42
C PRO A 113 10.41 1.12 8.59
N ARG A 114 9.71 1.45 7.50
CA ARG A 114 8.28 1.79 7.51
C ARG A 114 7.55 1.04 6.40
N ILE A 115 6.35 0.57 6.74
CA ILE A 115 5.54 -0.23 5.83
C ILE A 115 4.11 0.31 5.81
N LEU A 116 3.57 0.49 4.61
CA LEU A 116 2.15 0.72 4.38
C LEU A 116 1.56 -0.52 3.69
N LEU A 117 0.65 -1.21 4.36
CA LEU A 117 -0.12 -2.30 3.80
C LEU A 117 -1.49 -1.78 3.38
N THR A 118 -1.90 -2.00 2.14
CA THR A 118 -3.28 -1.79 1.70
C THR A 118 -3.90 -3.16 1.41
N THR A 119 -5.13 -3.39 1.88
CA THR A 119 -5.83 -4.63 1.60
C THR A 119 -7.34 -4.44 1.51
N THR A 120 -7.96 -5.17 0.60
CA THR A 120 -9.41 -5.24 0.52
C THR A 120 -10.01 -6.10 1.62
N VAL A 121 -11.07 -5.60 2.26
CA VAL A 121 -11.99 -6.49 2.98
C VAL A 121 -12.60 -7.41 1.94
N GLN A 122 -12.34 -8.72 2.02
CA GLN A 122 -13.15 -9.68 1.29
C GLN A 122 -14.53 -9.68 1.93
N GLY A 123 -15.49 -9.07 1.24
CA GLY A 123 -16.89 -9.16 1.63
C GLY A 123 -17.37 -10.60 1.44
N TYR A 124 -17.36 -11.38 2.51
CA TYR A 124 -18.21 -12.56 2.65
C TYR A 124 -18.51 -12.74 4.15
N GLU A 125 -19.67 -12.25 4.59
CA GLU A 125 -20.32 -12.90 5.72
C GLU A 125 -20.74 -14.29 5.23
N GLY A 126 -19.92 -15.30 5.53
CA GLY A 126 -20.22 -16.68 5.17
C GLY A 126 -19.04 -17.60 5.44
N THR A 127 -18.93 -18.01 6.71
CA THR A 127 -18.31 -19.26 7.17
C THR A 127 -16.87 -19.54 6.70
N GLY A 128 -15.87 -19.10 7.48
CA GLY A 128 -14.51 -19.59 7.29
C GLY A 128 -13.54 -19.02 8.31
N ARG A 129 -13.38 -19.70 9.44
CA ARG A 129 -12.30 -19.46 10.40
C ARG A 129 -10.95 -19.37 9.65
N GLY A 130 -10.26 -18.26 9.78
CA GLY A 130 -8.87 -18.07 9.34
C GLY A 130 -8.22 -17.01 10.22
N PHE A 131 -7.32 -17.45 11.09
CA PHE A 131 -6.76 -16.73 12.23
C PHE A 131 -5.99 -15.46 11.83
N PHE A 132 -6.20 -14.37 12.58
CA PHE A 132 -5.11 -13.47 12.97
C PHE A 132 -4.65 -13.94 14.35
N THR A 133 -3.40 -14.41 14.44
CA THR A 133 -2.63 -14.48 15.69
C THR A 133 -1.42 -13.58 15.50
#